data_AF-A0A936F747-F1
#
_entry.id   AF-A0A936F747-F1
#
_cell.length_a   1.000
_cell.length_b   1.000
_cell.length_c   1.000
_cell.angle_alpha   90.00
_cell.angle_beta   90.00
_cell.angle_gamma   90.00
#
_symmetry.space_group_name_H-M   'P 1'
#
loop_
_entity.id
_entity.type
_entity.pdbx_description
1 polymer ?
#
loop_
_entity_poly.entity_id
_entity_poly.type
_entity_poly.pdbx_seq_one_letter_code
_entity_poly.pdbx_strand_id
1 'polypeptide(L)' 'MFDQLFRSRYKRECDLADAQNLIERHGPAALAAAKERASDGRLSPRNRRHWKRIARLVERIERTEQSGMTLVRND' A
#
# COMPACT_ATOMS: atom_id res chain seq x y z
N MET A 1 5.46 -26.62 -4.57
CA MET A 1 4.67 -25.80 -5.52
C MET A 1 3.48 -25.11 -4.84
N PHE A 2 2.67 -25.83 -4.05
CA PHE A 2 1.60 -25.24 -3.22
C PHE A 2 2.09 -24.14 -2.26
N ASP A 3 3.19 -24.38 -1.54
CA ASP A 3 3.72 -23.46 -0.50
C ASP A 3 4.09 -22.06 -1.03
N GLN A 4 4.40 -21.94 -2.34
CA GLN A 4 4.74 -20.67 -2.98
C GLN A 4 3.50 -19.80 -3.25
N LEU A 5 2.35 -20.42 -3.51
CA LEU A 5 1.06 -19.74 -3.71
C LEU A 5 0.50 -19.23 -2.38
N PHE A 6 0.57 -20.02 -1.31
CA PHE A 6 0.14 -19.60 0.03
C PHE A 6 1.04 -18.51 0.61
N ARG A 7 2.37 -18.65 0.50
CA ARG A 7 3.30 -17.58 0.88
C ARG A 7 3.05 -16.30 0.07
N SER A 8 2.66 -16.42 -1.20
CA SER A 8 2.31 -15.25 -2.03
C SER A 8 1.01 -14.59 -1.60
N ARG A 9 -0.02 -15.36 -1.20
CA ARG A 9 -1.29 -14.80 -0.70
C ARG A 9 -1.12 -14.15 0.67
N TYR A 10 -0.53 -14.85 1.62
CA TYR A 10 -0.25 -14.31 2.96
C TYR A 10 0.57 -13.02 2.89
N LYS A 11 1.62 -13.00 2.07
CA LYS A 11 2.44 -11.80 1.88
C LYS A 11 1.65 -10.62 1.29
N ARG A 12 0.69 -10.87 0.40
CA ARG A 12 -0.19 -9.83 -0.15
C ARG A 12 -1.15 -9.31 0.91
N GLU A 13 -1.69 -10.18 1.76
CA GLU A 13 -2.56 -9.79 2.88
C GLU A 13 -1.77 -8.95 3.90
N CYS A 14 -0.53 -9.32 4.22
CA CYS A 14 0.36 -8.49 5.04
C CYS A 14 0.67 -7.14 4.37
N ASP A 15 1.06 -7.13 3.08
CA ASP A 15 1.34 -5.87 2.37
C ASP A 15 0.08 -4.96 2.34
N LEU A 16 -1.13 -5.54 2.28
CA LEU A 16 -2.39 -4.78 2.35
C LEU A 16 -2.65 -4.21 3.74
N ALA A 17 -2.50 -5.03 4.78
CA ALA A 17 -2.64 -4.61 6.17
C ALA A 17 -1.62 -3.51 6.52
N ASP A 18 -0.37 -3.61 6.04
CA ASP A 18 0.65 -2.58 6.20
C ASP A 18 0.26 -1.27 5.51
N ALA A 19 -0.33 -1.35 4.31
CA ALA A 19 -0.83 -0.18 3.59
C ALA A 19 -2.00 0.50 4.34
N GLN A 20 -2.96 -0.27 4.84
CA GLN A 20 -4.08 0.24 5.64
C GLN A 20 -3.60 0.88 6.94
N ASN A 21 -2.74 0.21 7.70
CA ASN A 21 -2.11 0.77 8.90
C ASN A 21 -1.37 2.08 8.61
N LEU A 22 -0.71 2.18 7.45
CA LEU A 22 -0.01 3.41 7.06
C LEU A 22 -0.99 4.55 6.77
N ILE A 23 -2.11 4.25 6.11
CA ILE A 23 -3.21 5.19 5.88
C ILE A 23 -3.83 5.64 7.20
N GLU A 24 -4.12 4.72 8.11
CA GLU A 24 -4.68 5.06 9.42
C GLU A 24 -3.75 5.97 10.25
N ARG A 25 -2.43 5.73 10.19
CA ARG A 25 -1.44 6.51 10.95
C ARG A 25 -1.12 7.88 10.36
N HIS A 26 -1.05 7.97 9.03
CA HIS A 26 -0.58 9.18 8.34
C HIS A 26 -1.68 9.91 7.57
N GLY A 27 -2.88 9.34 7.48
CA GLY A 27 -4.00 9.89 6.74
C GLY A 27 -3.62 10.23 5.30
N PRO A 28 -3.93 11.44 4.82
CA PRO A 28 -3.59 11.90 3.46
C PRO A 28 -2.08 11.92 3.14
N ALA A 29 -1.21 11.91 4.16
CA ALA A 29 0.24 11.90 3.97
C ALA A 29 0.82 10.48 3.78
N ALA A 30 0.00 9.43 3.89
CA ALA A 30 0.45 8.04 3.84
C ALA A 30 1.18 7.68 2.54
N LEU A 31 0.67 8.15 1.39
CA LEU A 31 1.31 7.91 0.11
C LEU A 31 2.70 8.57 0.03
N ALA A 32 2.83 9.80 0.52
CA ALA A 32 4.10 10.52 0.55
C ALA A 32 5.11 9.80 1.46
N ALA A 33 4.69 9.41 2.66
CA ALA A 33 5.52 8.65 3.60
C ALA A 33 6.00 7.31 3.01
N ALA A 34 5.13 6.59 2.30
CA ALA A 34 5.50 5.34 1.62
C ALA A 34 6.54 5.58 0.51
N LYS A 35 6.36 6.63 -0.30
CA LYS A 35 7.28 6.99 -1.39
C LYS A 35 8.64 7.45 -0.89
N GLU A 36 8.66 8.20 0.22
CA GLU A 36 9.90 8.61 0.89
C GLU A 36 10.68 7.39 1.38
N ARG A 37 10.03 6.48 2.12
CA ARG A 37 10.65 5.21 2.56
C ARG A 37 11.08 4.34 1.39
N ALA A 38 10.32 4.30 0.30
CA ALA A 38 10.69 3.57 -0.92
C ALA A 38 11.91 4.17 -1.66
N SER A 39 12.29 5.40 -1.34
CA SER A 39 13.43 6.10 -1.93
C SER A 39 14.64 6.12 -0.99
N ASP A 40 14.50 5.65 0.25
CA ASP A 40 15.58 5.59 1.22
C ASP A 40 16.72 4.67 0.75
N GLY A 41 17.89 5.29 0.51
CA GLY A 41 19.12 4.63 0.09
C GLY A 41 19.71 3.72 1.16
N ARG A 42 19.38 3.95 2.44
CA ARG A 42 19.84 3.16 3.59
C ARG A 42 19.11 1.83 3.72
N LEU A 43 17.93 1.69 3.11
CA LEU A 43 17.19 0.44 3.10
C LEU A 43 17.78 -0.58 2.13
N SER A 44 17.75 -1.84 2.55
CA SER A 44 18.09 -2.97 1.68
C SER A 44 17.20 -3.00 0.43
N PRO A 45 17.67 -3.55 -0.70
CA PRO A 45 16.87 -3.66 -1.93
C PRO A 45 15.54 -4.40 -1.74
N ARG A 46 15.48 -5.37 -0.81
CA ARG A 46 14.25 -6.10 -0.47
C ARG A 46 13.23 -5.21 0.22
N ASN A 47 13.66 -4.43 1.20
CA ASN A 47 12.76 -3.53 1.94
C ASN A 47 12.29 -2.39 1.04
N ARG A 48 13.18 -1.85 0.20
CA ARG A 48 12.82 -0.84 -0.80
C ARG A 48 11.72 -1.32 -1.74
N ARG A 49 11.81 -2.57 -2.24
CA ARG A 49 10.76 -3.20 -3.06
C ARG A 49 9.46 -3.42 -2.30
N HIS A 50 9.52 -3.74 -1.01
CA HIS A 50 8.31 -3.84 -0.19
C HIS A 50 7.63 -2.47 -0.06
N TRP A 51 8.34 -1.40 0.31
CA TRP A 51 7.78 -0.04 0.36
C TRP A 51 7.23 0.45 -0.98
N LYS A 52 7.86 0.11 -2.11
CA LYS A 52 7.29 0.38 -3.45
C LYS A 52 5.95 -0.33 -3.68
N ARG A 53 5.76 -1.53 -3.13
CA ARG A 53 4.48 -2.25 -3.22
C ARG A 53 3.43 -1.60 -2.32
N ILE A 54 3.80 -1.22 -1.10
CA ILE A 54 2.93 -0.47 -0.19
C ILE A 54 2.46 0.84 -0.83
N ALA A 55 3.36 1.64 -1.39
CA ALA A 55 3.00 2.91 -2.06
C ALA A 55 1.97 2.71 -3.18
N ARG A 56 2.11 1.66 -3.99
CA ARG A 56 1.15 1.32 -5.05
C ARG A 56 -0.20 0.88 -4.51
N LEU A 57 -0.21 0.17 -3.36
CA LEU A 57 -1.45 -0.25 -2.71
C LEU A 57 -2.19 0.96 -2.11
N VAL A 58 -1.48 1.85 -1.43
CA VAL A 58 -2.05 3.10 -0.89
C VAL A 58 -2.66 3.94 -2.01
N GLU A 59 -1.93 4.17 -3.09
CA GLU A 59 -2.43 4.93 -4.26
C GLU A 59 -3.69 4.29 -4.87
N ARG A 60 -3.77 2.95 -4.89
CA ARG A 60 -4.96 2.23 -5.37
C ARG A 60 -6.14 2.38 -4.42
N ILE A 61 -5.91 2.31 -3.10
CA ILE A 61 -6.94 2.49 -2.07
C ILE A 61 -7.49 3.92 -2.16
N GLU A 62 -6.64 4.93 -2.11
CA GLU A 62 -7.02 6.35 -2.22
C GLU A 62 -7.84 6.62 -3.50
N ARG A 63 -7.41 6.07 -4.64
CA ARG A 63 -8.16 6.19 -5.90
C ARG A 63 -9.54 5.53 -5.84
N THR A 64 -9.63 4.38 -5.18
CA THR A 64 -10.89 3.62 -5.05
C THR A 64 -11.86 4.35 -4.13
N GLU A 65 -11.38 4.88 -3.01
CA GLU A 65 -12.16 5.70 -2.08
C GLU A 65 -12.66 6.99 -2.75
N GLN A 66 -11.80 7.68 -3.50
CA GLN A 66 -12.20 8.86 -4.29
C GLN A 66 -13.27 8.51 -5.34
N SER A 67 -13.09 7.39 -6.06
CA SER A 67 -14.06 6.95 -7.08
C SER A 67 -15.40 6.55 -6.47
N GLY A 68 -15.39 5.87 -5.32
CA GLY A 68 -16.60 5.51 -4.57
C GLY A 68 -17.33 6.73 -4.01
N MET A 69 -16.59 7.75 -3.56
CA MET A 69 -17.17 9.01 -3.07
C MET A 69 -17.76 9.87 -4.20
N THR A 70 -17.27 9.71 -5.43
CA THR A 70 -17.77 10.42 -6.61
C THR A 70 -19.08 9.80 -7.12
N LEU A 71 -19.28 8.49 -6.93
CA LEU A 71 -20.49 7.78 -7.34
C LEU A 71 -21.69 8.02 -6.40
N VAL A 72 -21.45 8.30 -5.11
CA VAL A 72 -22.51 8.51 -4.11
C VAL A 72 -23.10 9.94 -4.10
N ARG A 73 -22.50 10.89 -4.84
CA ARG A 73 -22.89 12.31 -4.82
C ARG A 73 -23.81 12.76 -5.95
N ASN A 74 -24.39 11.83 -6.72
CA ASN A 74 -25.29 12.15 -7.83
C ASN A 74 -26.73 11.68 -7.54
N ASP A 75 -27.31 12.10 -6.42
CA ASP A 75 -28.76 12.00 -6.14
C ASP A 75 -29.33 13.40 -5.84
#